data_AF-A0A1K1T198-F1
#
_entry.id   AF-A0A1K1T198-F1
#
_cell.length_a   1.000
_cell.length_b   1.000
_cell.length_c   1.000
_cell.angle_alpha   90.00
_cell.angle_beta   90.00
_cell.angle_gamma   90.00
#
_symmetry.space_group_name_H-M   'P 1'
#
loop_
_entity.id
_entity.type
_entity.pdbx_description
1 polymer ?
#
loop_
_entity_poly.entity_id
_entity_poly.type
_entity_poly.pdbx_seq_one_letter_code
_entity_poly.pdbx_strand_id
1 'polypeptide(L)' 'MSTPTGRREALEALPRRGPSQRKACCYLGLSRRVATYTLKLPEKDQSLGERLIAAEQEVPRFGYRRMSA' A
#
# COMPACT_ATOMS: atom_id res chain seq x y z
N MET A 1 -2.96 -8.68 -10.87
CA MET A 1 -2.92 -7.44 -10.07
C MET A 1 -3.19 -7.73 -8.58
N SER A 2 -2.25 -8.35 -7.85
CA SER A 2 -2.46 -8.71 -6.44
C SER A 2 -1.61 -7.91 -5.45
N THR A 3 -0.61 -7.16 -5.93
CA THR A 3 0.29 -6.37 -5.07
C THR A 3 -0.45 -5.15 -4.48
N PRO A 4 -0.11 -4.72 -3.25
CA PRO A 4 -0.66 -3.50 -2.65
C PRO A 4 -0.42 -2.25 -3.53
N THR A 5 0.75 -2.15 -4.17
CA THR A 5 1.10 -1.05 -5.06
C THR A 5 0.23 -1.01 -6.30
N GLY A 6 0.07 -2.15 -7.00
CA GLY A 6 -0.79 -2.21 -8.19
C GLY A 6 -2.26 -1.93 -7.89
N ARG A 7 -2.72 -2.24 -6.67
CA ARG A 7 -4.07 -1.84 -6.22
C ARG A 7 -4.21 -0.34 -6.01
N ARG A 8 -3.18 0.34 -5.49
CA ARG A 8 -3.17 1.81 -5.35
C ARG A 8 -3.16 2.48 -6.72
N GLU A 9 -2.32 2.00 -7.64
CA GLU A 9 -2.26 2.52 -9.01
C GLU A 9 -3.60 2.35 -9.73
N ALA A 10 -4.26 1.20 -9.60
CA ALA A 10 -5.59 0.98 -10.17
C ALA A 10 -6.63 1.95 -9.62
N LEU A 11 -6.57 2.25 -8.32
CA LEU A 11 -7.48 3.18 -7.66
C LEU A 11 -7.28 4.63 -8.13
N GLU A 12 -6.05 5.02 -8.47
CA GLU A 12 -5.74 6.33 -9.07
C GLU A 12 -6.16 6.41 -10.56
N ALA A 13 -6.07 5.30 -11.29
CA ALA A 13 -6.37 5.25 -12.71
C ALA A 13 -7.88 5.19 -13.00
N LEU A 14 -8.66 4.45 -12.19
CA LEU A 14 -10.08 4.23 -12.43
C LEU A 14 -10.90 5.53 -12.47
N PRO A 15 -10.79 6.48 -11.51
CA PRO A 15 -11.58 7.71 -11.53
C PRO A 15 -11.38 8.56 -12.78
N ARG A 16 -10.19 8.51 -13.39
CA ARG A 16 -9.88 9.23 -14.65
C ARG A 16 -10.68 8.71 -15.84
N ARG A 17 -11.33 7.55 -15.71
CA ARG A 17 -12.17 6.90 -16.74
C ARG A 17 -13.66 7.09 -16.49
N GLY A 18 -14.07 7.91 -15.51
CA GLY A 18 -15.47 8.22 -15.21
C GLY A 18 -16.12 7.58 -13.96
N PRO A 19 -15.70 6.42 -13.40
CA PRO A 19 -16.29 5.95 -12.15
C PRO A 19 -15.94 6.87 -10.98
N SER A 20 -16.90 7.13 -10.10
CA SER A 20 -16.61 7.81 -8.84
C SER A 20 -15.64 6.99 -7.98
N GLN A 21 -14.91 7.64 -7.08
CA GLN A 21 -13.99 6.96 -6.16
C GLN A 21 -14.69 5.84 -5.37
N ARG A 22 -15.97 6.03 -4.99
CA ARG A 22 -16.80 4.99 -4.37
C ARG A 22 -16.94 3.78 -5.28
N LYS A 23 -17.29 3.99 -6.55
CA LYS A 23 -17.49 2.90 -7.52
C LYS A 23 -16.16 2.20 -7.82
N ALA A 24 -15.05 2.94 -7.95
CA ALA A 24 -13.71 2.40 -8.10
C ALA A 24 -13.29 1.52 -6.90
N CYS A 25 -13.55 1.96 -5.67
CA CYS A 25 -13.31 1.16 -4.46
C CYS A 25 -14.11 -0.15 -4.47
N CYS A 26 -15.40 -0.10 -4.87
CA CYS A 26 -16.23 -1.30 -5.01
C CYS A 26 -15.68 -2.27 -6.06
N TYR A 27 -15.26 -1.79 -7.23
CA TYR A 27 -14.65 -2.63 -8.27
C TYR A 27 -13.38 -3.33 -7.79
N LEU A 28 -12.55 -2.65 -6.99
CA LEU A 28 -11.30 -3.19 -6.47
C LEU A 28 -11.46 -4.03 -5.19
N GLY A 29 -12.67 -4.11 -4.63
CA GLY A 29 -12.95 -4.78 -3.36
C GLY A 29 -12.26 -4.11 -2.16
N LEU A 30 -12.04 -2.79 -2.21
CA LEU A 30 -11.35 -2.02 -1.18
C LEU A 30 -12.34 -1.18 -0.38
N SER A 31 -12.12 -1.04 0.93
CA SER A 31 -12.84 -0.05 1.73
C SER A 31 -12.39 1.36 1.36
N ARG A 32 -13.36 2.29 1.26
CA ARG A 32 -13.06 3.70 1.00
C ARG A 32 -12.15 4.32 2.07
N ARG A 33 -12.23 3.83 3.31
CA ARG A 33 -11.35 4.30 4.40
C ARG A 33 -9.87 4.04 4.10
N VAL A 34 -9.56 2.90 3.47
CA VAL A 34 -8.19 2.55 3.09
C VAL A 34 -7.72 3.43 1.92
N ALA A 35 -8.61 3.68 0.97
CA ALA A 35 -8.35 4.55 -0.18
C ALA A 35 -8.02 5.99 0.22
N THR A 36 -8.68 6.52 1.25
CA THR A 36 -8.50 7.91 1.71
C THR A 36 -7.58 8.03 2.92
N TYR A 37 -6.88 6.95 3.29
CA TYR A 37 -6.02 6.97 4.48
C TYR A 37 -4.74 7.77 4.19
N THR A 38 -4.58 8.88 4.91
CA THR A 38 -3.34 9.66 4.93
C THR A 38 -2.45 9.21 6.07
N LEU A 39 -1.15 9.08 5.80
CA LEU A 39 -0.17 8.76 6.83
C LEU A 39 -0.10 9.91 7.85
N LYS A 40 -0.08 9.57 9.13
CA LYS A 40 -0.08 10.57 10.21
C LYS A 40 1.31 11.14 10.50
N LEU A 41 2.35 10.31 10.43
CA LEU A 41 3.72 10.67 10.81
C LEU A 41 4.74 10.14 9.78
N PRO A 42 4.65 10.58 8.51
CA PRO A 42 5.47 10.02 7.43
C PRO A 42 6.98 10.18 7.69
N GLU A 43 7.40 11.31 8.24
CA GLU A 43 8.82 11.60 8.51
C GLU A 43 9.41 10.68 9.59
N LYS A 44 8.65 10.46 10.68
CA LYS A 44 9.07 9.54 11.75
C LYS A 44 9.20 8.11 11.22
N ASP A 45 8.22 7.69 10.42
CA ASP A 45 8.13 6.31 9.92
C ASP A 45 9.11 6.03 8.77
N GLN A 46 9.64 7.07 8.10
CA GLN A 46 10.57 6.93 6.99
C GLN A 46 11.82 6.15 7.37
N SER A 47 12.50 6.54 8.46
CA SER A 47 13.73 5.89 8.92
C SER A 47 13.53 4.41 9.30
N LEU A 48 12.32 4.05 9.76
CA LEU A 48 11.97 2.68 10.08
C LEU A 48 11.69 1.89 8.80
N GLY A 49 10.96 2.48 7.86
CA GLY A 49 10.69 1.89 6.55
C GLY A 49 11.97 1.55 5.79
N GLU A 50 12.93 2.46 5.75
CA GLU A 50 14.23 2.24 5.12
C GLU A 50 14.99 1.06 5.75
N ARG A 51 15.04 0.99 7.08
CA ARG A 51 15.65 -0.13 7.81
C ARG A 51 14.96 -1.47 7.54
N LEU A 52 13.63 -1.48 7.45
CA LEU A 52 12.87 -2.69 7.14
C LEU A 52 13.12 -3.19 5.72
N ILE A 53 13.21 -2.29 4.74
CA ILE A 53 13.53 -2.63 3.35
C ILE A 53 14.95 -3.17 3.25
N ALA A 54 15.91 -2.55 3.94
CA ALA A 54 17.30 -3.03 3.96
C ALA A 54 17.40 -4.44 4.56
N ALA A 55 16.77 -4.67 5.73
CA ALA A 55 16.79 -5.97 6.40
C ALA A 55 16.05 -7.08 5.60
N GLU A 56 15.03 -6.74 4.80
CA GLU A 56 14.37 -7.71 3.92
C GLU A 56 15.35 -8.33 2.90
N GLN A 57 16.36 -7.58 2.45
CA GLN A 57 17.39 -8.12 1.55
C GLN A 57 18.29 -9.16 2.22
N GLU A 58 18.47 -9.07 3.53
CA GLU A 58 19.25 -10.04 4.31
C GLU A 58 18.48 -11.35 4.52
N VAL A 59 17.14 -11.30 4.53
CA VAL A 59 16.28 -12.46 4.79
C VAL A 59 15.16 -12.63 3.76
N PRO A 60 15.50 -12.89 2.47
CA PRO A 60 14.57 -12.81 1.35
C PRO A 60 13.40 -13.81 1.41
N ARG A 61 13.56 -14.92 2.16
CA ARG A 61 12.51 -15.93 2.33
C ARG A 61 11.37 -15.48 3.25
N PHE A 62 11.67 -14.61 4.21
CA PHE A 62 10.75 -14.26 5.28
C PHE A 62 10.07 -12.91 5.01
N GLY A 63 10.76 -11.98 4.33
CA GLY A 63 10.26 -10.64 4.05
C GLY A 63 10.09 -9.81 5.33
N TYR A 64 9.96 -8.49 5.21
CA TYR A 64 10.02 -7.60 6.38
C TYR A 64 9.00 -7.91 7.48
N ARG A 65 7.85 -8.49 7.12
CA ARG A 65 6.76 -8.82 8.06
C ARG A 65 7.05 -10.02 8.97
N ARG A 66 7.99 -10.89 8.60
CA ARG A 66 8.31 -12.12 9.34
C ARG A 66 9.68 -12.08 9.99
N MET A 67 10.37 -10.94 9.97
CA MET A 67 11.69 -10.76 10.59
C MET A 67 11.65 -10.61 12.13
N SER A 68 10.46 -10.53 12.73
CA SER A 68 10.29 -10.35 14.18
C SER A 68 10.31 -11.67 14.99
N ALA A 69 10.84 -12.75 14.42
CA ALA A 69 10.88 -14.08 15.05
C ALA A 69 12.30 -14.41 15.51
#